data_AF-A0A946IYB4-F1
#
_entry.id   AF-A0A946IYB4-F1
#
_cell.length_a   1.000
_cell.length_b   1.000
_cell.length_c   1.000
_cell.angle_alpha   90.00
_cell.angle_beta   90.00
_cell.angle_gamma   90.00
#
_symmetry.space_group_name_H-M   'P 1'
#
loop_
_entity.id
_entity.type
_entity.pdbx_description
1 polymer ?
#
loop_
_entity_poly.entity_id
_entity_poly.type
_entity_poly.pdbx_seq_one_letter_code
_entity_poly.pdbx_strand_id
1 'polypeptide(L)'
;MKNFQKLIKPFNWFLRLRGSGVVFSALLFGVLMGCTNVEVEEAFKGDLRPGKANKVIGEYCQSCHIHKDFDSPLHVSNVRGLYKSRVFRKARECRSCHYIEKDWMHNQHERKTRMPEDANRGKFRKFEKKELSRLRKS
;
A
#
# COMPACT_ATOMS: atom_id res chain seq x y z
N MET A 1 -46.58 58.67 25.80
CA MET A 1 -45.12 58.44 25.75
C MET A 1 -44.89 56.94 25.66
N LYS A 2 -44.21 56.47 24.62
CA LYS A 2 -44.18 55.06 24.20
C LYS A 2 -43.09 54.27 24.93
N ASN A 3 -43.46 53.08 25.42
CA ASN A 3 -42.58 52.02 25.90
C ASN A 3 -41.49 51.65 24.89
N PHE A 4 -40.23 51.58 25.32
CA PHE A 4 -39.15 50.88 24.61
C PHE A 4 -38.17 50.24 25.60
N GLN A 5 -38.65 49.28 26.40
CA GLN A 5 -37.81 48.19 26.87
C GLN A 5 -37.87 47.08 25.82
N LYS A 6 -36.72 46.79 25.18
CA LYS A 6 -36.32 45.53 24.50
C LYS A 6 -35.39 45.86 23.34
N LEU A 7 -34.07 45.79 23.56
CA LEU A 7 -33.15 45.29 22.53
C LEU A 7 -31.76 45.03 23.14
N ILE A 8 -31.65 43.99 23.97
CA ILE A 8 -30.33 43.45 24.33
C ILE A 8 -30.30 41.99 23.92
N LYS A 9 -29.49 41.74 22.88
CA LYS A 9 -28.91 40.47 22.38
C LYS A 9 -29.83 39.64 21.47
N PRO A 10 -29.32 39.27 20.28
CA PRO A 10 -28.49 38.07 20.23
C PRO A 10 -27.32 38.18 19.24
N PHE A 11 -26.24 38.88 19.60
CA PHE A 11 -25.00 38.84 18.82
C PHE A 11 -24.06 37.69 19.24
N ASN A 12 -24.46 36.85 20.22
CA ASN A 12 -23.55 35.91 20.86
C ASN A 12 -23.92 34.43 20.73
N TRP A 13 -24.74 34.07 19.73
CA TRP A 13 -25.02 32.65 19.43
C TRP A 13 -24.03 32.05 18.40
N PHE A 14 -23.62 32.83 17.40
CA PHE A 14 -22.70 32.35 16.35
C PHE A 14 -21.27 32.04 16.84
N LEU A 15 -20.86 32.56 18.01
CA LEU A 15 -19.52 32.33 18.55
C LEU A 15 -19.39 31.12 19.49
N ARG A 16 -20.47 30.39 19.80
CA ARG A 16 -20.39 29.17 20.64
C ARG A 16 -20.36 27.84 19.89
N LEU A 17 -20.50 27.85 18.56
CA LEU A 17 -20.48 26.63 17.73
C LEU A 17 -19.13 26.40 17.01
N ARG A 18 -18.13 27.24 17.27
CA ARG A 18 -16.84 27.22 16.55
C ARG A 18 -15.75 26.37 17.22
N GLY A 19 -16.00 25.84 18.43
CA GLY A 19 -15.01 25.08 19.20
C GLY A 19 -14.99 23.58 18.94
N SER A 20 -16.15 22.96 18.66
CA SER A 20 -16.27 21.49 18.64
C SER A 20 -16.18 20.88 17.24
N GLY A 21 -16.62 21.59 16.19
CA GLY A 21 -16.62 21.06 14.82
C GLY A 21 -15.24 21.00 14.17
N VAL A 22 -14.34 21.92 14.54
CA VAL A 22 -12.98 21.99 13.96
C VAL A 22 -12.09 20.85 14.46
N VAL A 23 -12.25 20.46 15.73
CA VAL A 23 -11.51 19.35 16.34
C VAL A 23 -11.95 18.00 15.76
N PHE A 24 -13.25 17.81 15.53
CA PHE A 24 -13.78 16.58 14.92
C PHE A 24 -13.39 16.44 13.44
N SER A 25 -13.38 17.53 12.66
CA SER A 25 -12.92 17.50 11.26
C SER A 25 -11.43 17.20 11.12
N ALA A 26 -10.58 17.73 12.02
CA ALA A 26 -9.15 17.43 12.00
C ALA A 26 -8.84 15.97 12.36
N LEU A 27 -9.59 15.40 13.31
CA LEU A 27 -9.46 14.00 13.69
C LEU A 27 -9.91 13.06 12.55
N LEU A 28 -10.99 13.40 11.82
CA LEU A 28 -11.46 12.61 10.68
C LEU A 28 -10.49 12.64 9.47
N PHE A 29 -9.82 13.77 9.22
CA PHE A 29 -8.80 13.86 8.15
C PHE A 29 -7.53 13.07 8.48
N GLY A 30 -7.16 12.95 9.77
CA GLY A 30 -6.00 12.18 10.20
C GLY A 30 -6.13 10.66 9.99
N VAL A 31 -7.36 10.12 10.02
CA VAL A 31 -7.59 8.67 9.84
C VAL A 31 -7.52 8.24 8.36
N LEU A 32 -7.62 9.19 7.41
CA LEU A 32 -7.65 8.88 5.98
C LEU A 32 -6.31 9.05 5.25
N MET A 33 -5.28 9.59 5.90
CA MET A 33 -3.93 9.67 5.33
C MET A 33 -3.12 8.42 5.68
N GLY A 34 -3.29 7.39 4.85
CA GLY A 34 -2.70 6.06 5.03
C GLY A 34 -1.19 6.06 5.29
N CYS A 35 -0.82 5.66 6.50
CA CYS A 35 0.53 5.20 6.85
C CYS A 35 0.94 3.91 6.10
N THR A 36 0.03 3.30 5.36
CA THR A 36 0.21 2.02 4.65
C THR A 36 1.25 2.09 3.52
N ASN A 37 1.54 3.26 2.95
CA ASN A 37 2.42 3.35 1.79
C ASN A 37 3.91 3.13 2.11
N VAL A 38 4.40 3.61 3.26
CA VAL A 38 5.84 3.51 3.61
C VAL A 38 6.24 2.06 3.89
N GLU A 39 5.46 1.35 4.70
CA GLU A 39 5.76 -0.04 5.04
C GLU A 39 5.63 -0.97 3.83
N VAL A 40 4.68 -0.68 2.93
CA VAL A 40 4.56 -1.40 1.64
C VAL A 40 5.79 -1.15 0.77
N GLU A 41 6.29 0.08 0.68
CA GLU A 41 7.53 0.37 -0.04
C GLU A 41 8.74 -0.37 0.52
N GLU A 42 8.93 -0.34 1.84
CA GLU A 42 10.01 -1.07 2.52
C GLU A 42 9.92 -2.58 2.27
N ALA A 43 8.70 -3.13 2.31
CA ALA A 43 8.46 -4.54 2.02
C ALA A 43 8.87 -4.90 0.57
N PHE A 44 8.49 -4.10 -0.42
CA PHE A 44 8.85 -4.34 -1.82
C PHE A 44 10.33 -4.07 -2.12
N LYS A 45 10.96 -3.08 -1.47
CA LYS A 45 12.40 -2.78 -1.57
C LYS A 45 13.26 -3.87 -0.95
N GLY A 46 12.74 -4.55 0.06
CA GLY A 46 13.43 -5.63 0.75
C GLY A 46 14.05 -5.28 2.08
N ASP A 47 13.60 -4.17 2.66
CA ASP A 47 14.14 -3.63 3.90
C ASP A 47 13.52 -4.35 5.12
N LEU A 48 12.42 -5.10 4.91
CA LEU A 48 11.80 -5.95 5.90
C LEU A 48 12.25 -7.41 5.80
N ARG A 49 12.18 -8.13 6.94
CA ARG A 49 12.40 -9.58 6.98
C ARG A 49 11.38 -10.30 6.07
N PRO A 50 11.76 -11.38 5.35
CA PRO A 50 10.91 -12.03 4.35
C PRO A 50 9.48 -12.37 4.81
N GLY A 51 9.33 -12.90 6.03
CA GLY A 51 8.00 -13.23 6.57
C GLY A 51 7.12 -11.99 6.79
N LYS A 52 7.69 -10.91 7.34
CA LYS A 52 6.98 -9.64 7.52
C LYS A 52 6.67 -9.00 6.17
N ALA A 53 7.64 -8.97 5.26
CA ALA A 53 7.47 -8.43 3.91
C ALA A 53 6.32 -9.12 3.16
N ASN A 54 6.25 -10.46 3.21
CA ASN A 54 5.17 -11.21 2.58
C ASN A 54 3.80 -10.93 3.18
N LYS A 55 3.72 -10.78 4.50
CA LYS A 55 2.46 -10.41 5.17
C LYS A 55 1.99 -9.04 4.67
N VAL A 56 2.84 -8.02 4.76
CA VAL A 56 2.53 -6.65 4.33
C VAL A 56 2.13 -6.61 2.85
N ILE A 57 2.91 -7.26 1.97
CA ILE A 57 2.60 -7.30 0.53
C ILE A 57 1.31 -8.07 0.27
N GLY A 58 1.09 -9.19 0.96
CA GLY A 58 -0.13 -9.98 0.84
C GLY A 58 -1.38 -9.18 1.17
N GLU A 59 -1.38 -8.50 2.32
CA GLU A 59 -2.46 -7.61 2.76
C GLU A 59 -2.66 -6.45 1.77
N TYR A 60 -1.57 -5.85 1.28
CA TYR A 60 -1.63 -4.81 0.26
C TYR A 60 -2.24 -5.31 -1.07
N CYS A 61 -1.91 -6.52 -1.50
CA CYS A 61 -2.50 -7.13 -2.68
C CYS A 61 -4.00 -7.43 -2.47
N GLN A 62 -4.37 -7.93 -1.29
CA GLN A 62 -5.75 -8.25 -0.90
C GLN A 62 -6.64 -7.01 -0.72
N SER A 63 -6.05 -5.84 -0.43
CA SER A 63 -6.78 -4.58 -0.30
C SER A 63 -7.62 -4.23 -1.53
N CYS A 64 -7.29 -4.79 -2.70
CA CYS A 64 -8.11 -4.69 -3.88
C CYS A 64 -9.10 -5.84 -3.91
N HIS A 65 -10.39 -5.50 -3.88
CA HIS A 65 -11.59 -6.34 -3.69
C HIS A 65 -11.69 -7.68 -4.45
N ILE A 66 -10.76 -8.01 -5.36
CA ILE A 66 -10.72 -9.22 -6.19
C ILE A 66 -10.07 -10.42 -5.46
N HIS A 67 -9.48 -10.22 -4.27
CA HIS A 67 -8.59 -11.20 -3.64
C HIS A 67 -8.92 -11.55 -2.18
N LYS A 68 -10.19 -11.46 -1.75
CA LYS A 68 -10.58 -11.71 -0.35
C LYS A 68 -10.20 -13.11 0.16
N ASP A 69 -10.13 -14.11 -0.72
CA ASP A 69 -9.73 -15.49 -0.42
C ASP A 69 -8.32 -15.84 -0.94
N PHE A 70 -7.45 -14.84 -1.11
CA PHE A 70 -6.11 -15.06 -1.63
C PHE A 70 -5.19 -15.75 -0.61
N ASP A 71 -4.81 -16.98 -0.92
CA ASP A 71 -3.73 -17.71 -0.25
C ASP A 71 -2.41 -17.50 -0.98
N SER A 72 -1.49 -16.77 -0.35
CA SER A 72 -0.16 -16.44 -0.92
C SER A 72 0.72 -17.68 -1.17
N PRO A 73 0.93 -18.59 -0.20
CA PRO A 73 1.59 -19.88 -0.44
C PRO A 73 1.02 -20.67 -1.62
N LEU A 74 -0.31 -20.83 -1.69
CA LEU A 74 -0.97 -21.55 -2.77
C LEU A 74 -0.74 -20.85 -4.11
N HIS A 75 -0.94 -19.54 -4.16
CA HIS A 75 -0.70 -18.73 -5.36
C HIS A 75 0.72 -18.91 -5.90
N VAL A 76 1.75 -18.76 -5.05
CA VAL A 76 3.15 -18.91 -5.44
C VAL A 76 3.43 -20.32 -5.96
N SER A 77 2.87 -21.35 -5.32
CA SER A 77 3.06 -22.74 -5.75
C SER A 77 2.50 -23.01 -7.16
N ASN A 78 1.39 -22.37 -7.52
CA ASN A 78 0.72 -22.51 -8.81
C ASN A 78 1.46 -21.76 -9.92
N VAL A 79 1.93 -20.53 -9.67
CA VAL A 79 2.51 -19.68 -10.73
C VAL A 79 4.00 -19.92 -10.98
N ARG A 80 4.77 -20.38 -9.97
CA ARG A 80 6.24 -20.52 -10.10
C ARG A 80 6.67 -21.48 -11.22
N GLY A 81 5.83 -22.46 -11.55
CA GLY A 81 6.11 -23.44 -12.62
C GLY A 81 6.11 -22.84 -14.02
N LEU A 82 5.47 -21.68 -14.21
CA LEU A 82 5.40 -20.98 -15.49
C LEU A 82 6.71 -20.29 -15.88
N TYR A 83 7.60 -20.10 -14.90
CA TYR A 83 8.88 -19.44 -15.11
C TYR A 83 10.00 -20.44 -15.40
N LYS A 84 10.92 -20.06 -16.30
CA LYS A 84 12.14 -20.81 -16.60
C LYS A 84 13.27 -20.46 -15.63
N SER A 85 13.37 -19.19 -15.22
CA SER A 85 14.45 -18.73 -14.35
C SER A 85 14.30 -19.25 -12.92
N ARG A 86 15.44 -19.65 -12.33
CA ARG A 86 15.53 -20.15 -10.96
C ARG A 86 15.01 -19.15 -9.92
N VAL A 87 15.18 -17.85 -10.17
CA VAL A 87 14.77 -16.77 -9.25
C VAL A 87 13.27 -16.85 -8.98
N PHE A 88 12.47 -16.97 -10.03
CA PHE A 88 11.02 -17.04 -9.92
C PHE A 88 10.54 -18.45 -9.56
N ARG A 89 11.18 -19.51 -10.11
CA ARG A 89 10.82 -20.90 -9.80
C ARG A 89 10.97 -21.26 -8.32
N LYS A 90 11.93 -20.63 -7.63
CA LYS A 90 12.18 -20.83 -6.19
C LYS A 90 11.68 -19.66 -5.35
N ALA A 91 10.90 -18.75 -5.93
CA ALA A 91 10.34 -17.62 -5.20
C ALA A 91 9.54 -18.13 -4.00
N ARG A 92 9.77 -17.47 -2.87
CA ARG A 92 8.97 -17.60 -1.64
C ARG A 92 8.34 -16.28 -1.26
N GLU A 93 8.69 -15.20 -1.96
CA GLU A 93 8.26 -13.85 -1.63
C GLU A 93 7.46 -13.23 -2.78
N CYS A 94 6.38 -12.52 -2.45
CA CYS A 94 5.51 -11.88 -3.46
C CYS A 94 6.31 -10.91 -4.34
N ARG A 95 7.26 -10.16 -3.74
CA ARG A 95 8.12 -9.20 -4.44
C ARG A 95 9.08 -9.81 -5.47
N SER A 96 9.27 -11.13 -5.45
CA SER A 96 10.06 -11.80 -6.47
C SER A 96 9.40 -11.64 -7.84
N CYS A 97 8.07 -11.80 -7.91
CA CYS A 97 7.30 -11.66 -9.15
C CYS A 97 6.65 -10.28 -9.27
N HIS A 98 6.18 -9.70 -8.16
CA HIS A 98 5.48 -8.41 -8.16
C HIS A 98 6.40 -7.27 -7.74
N TYR A 99 6.09 -6.07 -8.21
CA TYR A 99 6.76 -4.85 -7.77
C TYR A 99 5.79 -3.69 -7.87
N ILE A 100 6.17 -2.59 -7.22
CA ILE A 100 5.42 -1.34 -7.30
C ILE A 100 6.27 -0.29 -8.00
N GLU A 101 5.59 0.55 -8.77
CA GLU A 101 6.13 1.78 -9.32
C GLU A 101 5.34 2.95 -8.74
N LYS A 102 6.01 4.06 -8.47
CA LYS A 102 5.33 5.25 -7.94
C LYS A 102 4.71 6.02 -9.10
N ASP A 103 3.40 6.16 -9.09
CA ASP A 103 2.71 7.16 -9.91
C ASP A 103 2.86 8.52 -9.19
N TRP A 104 3.69 9.37 -9.77
CA TRP A 104 3.98 10.70 -9.25
C TRP A 104 2.78 11.64 -9.30
N MET A 105 1.83 11.41 -10.21
CA MET A 105 0.69 12.30 -10.41
C MET A 105 -0.38 12.12 -9.34
N HIS A 106 -0.58 10.89 -8.87
CA HIS A 106 -1.60 10.56 -7.88
C HIS A 106 -1.02 10.19 -6.51
N ASN A 107 0.32 10.18 -6.37
CA ASN A 107 1.04 9.66 -5.21
C ASN A 107 0.55 8.26 -4.80
N GLN A 108 0.19 7.45 -5.79
CA GLN A 108 -0.27 6.08 -5.65
C GLN A 108 0.79 5.13 -6.19
N HIS A 109 0.76 3.88 -5.73
CA HIS A 109 1.62 2.85 -6.29
C HIS A 109 0.88 2.10 -7.39
N GLU A 110 1.48 2.06 -8.58
CA GLU A 110 1.07 1.13 -9.60
C GLU A 110 1.68 -0.24 -9.32
N ARG A 111 0.84 -1.27 -9.25
CA ARG A 111 1.30 -2.65 -9.09
C ARG A 111 1.63 -3.24 -10.44
N LYS A 112 2.83 -3.79 -10.56
CA LYS A 112 3.33 -4.44 -11.76
C LYS A 112 3.73 -5.88 -11.46
N THR A 113 3.76 -6.68 -12.51
CA THR A 113 4.16 -8.10 -12.43
C THR A 113 5.24 -8.36 -13.46
N ARG A 114 6.30 -9.05 -13.02
CA ARG A 114 7.29 -9.66 -13.91
C ARG A 114 6.65 -10.90 -14.52
N MET A 115 5.84 -10.70 -15.56
CA MET A 115 5.06 -11.76 -16.18
C MET A 115 5.95 -12.91 -16.67
N PRO A 116 5.49 -14.19 -16.61
CA PRO A 116 6.27 -15.33 -17.07
C PRO A 116 6.79 -15.17 -18.49
N GLU A 117 6.00 -14.64 -19.41
CA GLU A 117 6.35 -14.46 -20.82
C GLU A 117 7.56 -13.52 -20.97
N ASP A 118 7.53 -12.41 -20.24
CA ASP A 118 8.58 -11.38 -20.25
C ASP A 118 9.84 -11.85 -19.51
N ALA A 119 9.67 -12.50 -18.36
CA ALA A 119 10.76 -13.08 -17.60
C ALA A 119 11.48 -14.18 -18.37
N ASN A 120 10.73 -15.05 -19.05
CA ASN A 120 11.29 -16.14 -19.85
C ASN A 120 12.02 -15.65 -21.10
N ARG A 121 11.70 -14.45 -21.59
CA ARG A 121 12.46 -13.72 -22.63
C ARG A 121 13.67 -12.97 -22.08
N GLY A 122 13.85 -12.94 -20.76
CA GLY A 122 14.99 -12.32 -20.11
C GLY A 122 14.90 -10.80 -19.92
N LYS A 123 13.70 -10.20 -20.00
CA LYS A 123 13.52 -8.75 -19.74
C LYS A 123 14.01 -8.33 -18.35
N PHE A 124 14.04 -9.25 -17.38
CA PHE A 124 14.38 -8.94 -15.98
C PHE A 124 15.77 -9.43 -15.55
N ARG A 125 16.70 -9.70 -16.49
CA ARG A 125 18.06 -10.20 -16.18
C ARG A 125 18.82 -9.39 -15.12
N LYS A 126 18.69 -8.05 -15.12
CA LYS A 126 19.35 -7.19 -14.12
C LYS A 126 18.82 -7.46 -12.71
N PHE A 127 17.50 -7.59 -12.58
CA PHE A 127 16.84 -7.95 -11.33
C PHE A 127 17.24 -9.36 -10.88
N GLU A 128 17.20 -10.34 -11.79
CA GLU A 128 17.52 -11.73 -11.48
C GLU A 128 18.96 -11.89 -10.96
N LYS A 129 19.94 -11.19 -11.54
CA LYS A 129 21.33 -11.18 -11.06
C LYS A 129 21.43 -10.66 -9.62
N LYS A 130 20.72 -9.56 -9.30
CA LYS A 130 20.70 -8.98 -7.94
C LYS A 130 20.10 -9.98 -6.95
N GLU A 131 19.00 -10.62 -7.33
CA GLU A 131 18.28 -11.54 -6.45
C GLU A 131 19.03 -12.85 -6.21
N LEU A 132 19.69 -13.41 -7.24
CA LEU A 132 20.60 -14.55 -7.06
C LEU A 132 21.75 -14.23 -6.10
N SER A 133 22.26 -13.00 -6.14
CA SER A 133 23.32 -12.56 -5.24
C SER A 133 22.82 -12.45 -3.79
N ARG A 134 21.57 -12.00 -3.59
CA ARG A 134 20.92 -11.96 -2.28
C ARG A 134 20.74 -13.36 -1.69
N LEU A 135 20.22 -14.30 -2.49
CA LEU A 135 19.97 -15.69 -2.08
C LEU A 135 21.25 -16.47 -1.75
N ARG A 136 22.42 -16.06 -2.27
CA ARG A 136 23.71 -16.64 -1.91
C ARG A 136 24.25 -16.16 -0.55
N LYS A 137 23.75 -15.02 -0.06
CA LYS A 137 24.22 -14.38 1.18
C LYS A 137 23.32 -14.68 2.39
N SER A 138 22.12 -15.21 2.18
CA SER A 138 21.19 -15.65 3.23
C SER A 138 21.39 -17.12 3.53
#